data_AF-A0A7S3M130-F1
#
_entry.id   AF-A0A7S3M130-F1
#
_cell.length_a   1.000
_cell.length_b   1.000
_cell.length_c   1.000
_cell.angle_alpha   90.00
_cell.angle_beta   90.00
_cell.angle_gamma   90.00
#
_symmetry.space_group_name_H-M   'P 1'
#
loop_
_entity.id
_entity.type
_entity.pdbx_description
1 polymer ?
#
loop_
_entity_poly.entity_id
_entity_poly.type
_entity_poly.pdbx_seq_one_letter_code
_entity_poly.pdbx_strand_id
1 'polypeptide(L)'
;MVMESTEPWLVEFFAPWCGHCKALAPEWEKAAAELKADGIRLGAVDATQHGELAQKYGVKGYPTIKVFPGGAKKKGSTYKGPREAAGIVDYARSTLGGSAQAASIELQELTSPEVFSSTCGSAKLCAMLFLPHILDSGAQGRNAYLDTFKEIAAEFRRMPIAFVWTEANAQPALESGFSINGNFPTLAMVSV
;
A
#
# COMPACT_ATOMS: atom_id res chain seq x y z
N MET A 1 7.46 -12.45 -9.20
CA MET A 1 6.18 -13.10 -9.55
C MET A 1 5.04 -12.16 -9.19
N VAL A 2 4.03 -11.92 -10.07
CA VAL A 2 2.91 -10.97 -9.80
C VAL A 2 2.18 -11.31 -8.49
N MET A 3 2.00 -12.60 -8.21
CA MET A 3 1.24 -13.09 -7.04
C MET A 3 2.00 -13.00 -5.71
N GLU A 4 3.30 -12.73 -5.76
CA GLU A 4 4.19 -12.57 -4.60
C GLU A 4 4.58 -11.09 -4.42
N SER A 5 4.11 -10.21 -5.31
CA SER A 5 4.42 -8.80 -5.27
C SER A 5 3.56 -8.09 -4.22
N THR A 6 4.23 -7.22 -3.44
CA THR A 6 3.58 -6.24 -2.57
C THR A 6 3.06 -5.04 -3.36
N GLU A 7 3.60 -4.78 -4.54
CA GLU A 7 3.16 -3.73 -5.47
C GLU A 7 1.85 -4.15 -6.17
N PRO A 8 0.95 -3.20 -6.48
CA PRO A 8 -0.19 -3.46 -7.35
C PRO A 8 0.25 -3.74 -8.79
N TRP A 9 -0.46 -4.63 -9.48
CA TRP A 9 -0.23 -4.96 -10.88
C TRP A 9 -1.49 -4.80 -11.72
N LEU A 10 -1.35 -4.22 -12.91
CA LEU A 10 -2.29 -4.45 -14.00
C LEU A 10 -1.62 -5.39 -15.00
N VAL A 11 -2.33 -6.43 -15.45
CA VAL A 11 -1.81 -7.43 -16.39
C VAL A 11 -2.73 -7.50 -17.59
N GLU A 12 -2.19 -7.16 -18.77
CA GLU A 12 -2.84 -7.38 -20.05
C GLU A 12 -2.63 -8.83 -20.50
N PHE A 13 -3.72 -9.50 -20.86
CA PHE A 13 -3.71 -10.76 -21.61
C PHE A 13 -4.01 -10.44 -23.07
N PHE A 14 -3.03 -10.68 -23.93
CA PHE A 14 -3.07 -10.33 -25.36
C PHE A 14 -2.86 -11.54 -26.27
N ALA A 15 -3.12 -11.34 -27.56
CA ALA A 15 -2.71 -12.25 -28.63
C ALA A 15 -1.92 -11.47 -29.70
N PRO A 16 -0.81 -12.01 -30.25
CA PRO A 16 0.09 -11.28 -31.16
C PRO A 16 -0.58 -10.79 -32.46
N TRP A 17 -1.64 -11.48 -32.88
CA TRP A 17 -2.39 -11.17 -34.09
C TRP A 17 -3.60 -10.24 -33.85
N CYS A 18 -3.91 -9.87 -32.60
CA CYS A 18 -5.06 -9.05 -32.28
C CYS A 18 -4.80 -7.57 -32.56
N GLY A 19 -5.57 -6.96 -33.47
CA GLY A 19 -5.44 -5.55 -33.82
C GLY A 19 -5.67 -4.60 -32.63
N HIS A 20 -6.66 -4.88 -31.77
CA HIS A 20 -6.91 -4.08 -30.57
C HIS A 20 -5.77 -4.15 -29.54
N CYS A 21 -5.08 -5.30 -29.43
CA CYS A 21 -3.88 -5.41 -28.58
C CYS A 21 -2.73 -4.56 -29.13
N LYS A 22 -2.51 -4.61 -30.45
CA LYS A 22 -1.48 -3.77 -31.08
C LYS A 22 -1.74 -2.28 -30.91
N ALA A 23 -3.01 -1.86 -30.92
CA ALA A 23 -3.40 -0.49 -30.65
C ALA A 23 -3.22 -0.09 -29.18
N LEU A 24 -3.43 -1.01 -28.23
CA LEU A 24 -3.26 -0.78 -26.80
C LEU A 24 -1.79 -0.73 -26.39
N ALA A 25 -0.92 -1.54 -26.99
CA ALA A 25 0.49 -1.65 -26.63
C ALA A 25 1.22 -0.30 -26.40
N PRO A 26 1.17 0.69 -27.31
CA PRO A 26 1.86 1.97 -27.08
C PRO A 26 1.26 2.77 -25.91
N GLU A 27 -0.05 2.70 -25.67
CA GLU A 27 -0.69 3.36 -24.53
C GLU A 27 -0.37 2.62 -23.22
N TRP A 28 -0.26 1.30 -23.27
CA TRP A 28 0.12 0.45 -22.15
C TRP A 28 1.54 0.74 -21.67
N GLU A 29 2.50 0.86 -22.61
CA GLU A 29 3.90 1.18 -22.30
C GLU A 29 4.03 2.59 -21.69
N LYS A 30 3.32 3.58 -22.24
CA LYS A 30 3.29 4.95 -21.67
C LYS A 30 2.76 4.95 -20.23
N ALA A 31 1.62 4.30 -19.99
CA ALA A 31 1.05 4.20 -18.66
C ALA A 31 1.99 3.45 -17.69
N ALA A 32 2.66 2.39 -18.16
CA ALA A 32 3.61 1.62 -17.36
C ALA A 32 4.81 2.46 -16.92
N ALA A 33 5.32 3.32 -17.81
CA ALA A 33 6.42 4.21 -17.51
C ALA A 33 6.04 5.24 -16.44
N GLU A 34 4.83 5.82 -16.53
CA GLU A 34 4.35 6.82 -15.56
C GLU A 34 4.04 6.20 -14.19
N LEU A 35 3.29 5.10 -14.17
CA LEU A 35 2.85 4.43 -12.94
C LEU A 35 3.98 3.76 -12.16
N LYS A 36 5.16 3.61 -12.76
CA LYS A 36 6.37 3.11 -12.08
C LYS A 36 6.76 3.99 -10.89
N ALA A 37 6.60 5.31 -10.99
CA ALA A 37 6.86 6.24 -9.89
C ALA A 37 5.85 6.08 -8.74
N ASP A 38 4.64 5.64 -9.09
CA ASP A 38 3.56 5.32 -8.16
C ASP A 38 3.68 3.88 -7.62
N GLY A 39 4.79 3.16 -7.83
CA GLY A 39 4.91 1.78 -7.34
C GLY A 39 3.84 0.82 -7.88
N ILE A 40 3.19 1.16 -9.00
CA ILE A 40 2.19 0.34 -9.69
C ILE A 40 2.85 -0.24 -10.94
N ARG A 41 2.73 -1.55 -11.11
CA ARG A 41 3.38 -2.29 -12.20
C ARG A 41 2.37 -2.65 -13.28
N LEU A 42 2.80 -2.57 -14.53
CA LEU A 42 2.04 -3.09 -15.67
C LEU A 42 2.81 -4.26 -16.28
N GLY A 43 2.10 -5.33 -16.62
CA GLY A 43 2.64 -6.50 -17.30
C GLY A 43 1.77 -6.90 -18.49
N ALA A 44 2.36 -7.66 -19.40
CA ALA A 44 1.67 -8.23 -20.56
C ALA A 44 1.97 -9.72 -20.66
N VAL A 45 0.95 -10.52 -20.98
CA VAL A 45 1.03 -11.98 -21.11
C VAL A 45 0.45 -12.37 -22.45
N ASP A 46 1.25 -13.07 -23.26
CA ASP A 46 0.76 -13.73 -24.46
C ASP A 46 -0.11 -14.94 -24.05
N ALA A 47 -1.42 -14.73 -24.08
CA ALA A 47 -2.38 -15.75 -23.69
C ALA A 47 -2.46 -16.90 -24.69
N THR A 48 -1.92 -16.74 -25.90
CA THR A 48 -1.84 -17.82 -26.89
C THR A 48 -0.76 -18.86 -26.53
N GLN A 49 0.25 -18.44 -25.76
CA GLN A 49 1.30 -19.33 -25.24
C GLN A 49 0.99 -19.80 -23.81
N HIS A 50 0.12 -19.07 -23.08
CA HIS A 50 -0.21 -19.33 -21.68
C HIS A 50 -1.71 -19.60 -21.46
N GLY A 51 -2.27 -20.56 -22.18
CA GLY A 51 -3.71 -20.87 -22.17
C GLY A 51 -4.28 -21.23 -20.80
N GLU A 52 -3.56 -22.03 -19.99
CA GLU A 52 -4.00 -22.40 -18.64
C GLU A 52 -4.11 -21.17 -17.72
N LEU A 53 -3.16 -20.24 -17.84
CA LEU A 53 -3.17 -18.99 -17.07
C LEU A 53 -4.32 -18.09 -17.50
N ALA A 54 -4.57 -18.00 -18.81
CA ALA A 54 -5.70 -17.27 -19.38
C ALA A 54 -7.04 -17.85 -18.88
N GLN A 55 -7.19 -19.18 -18.87
CA GLN A 55 -8.38 -19.86 -18.36
C GLN A 55 -8.56 -19.61 -16.85
N LYS A 56 -7.49 -19.73 -16.05
CA LYS A 56 -7.51 -19.46 -14.61
C LYS A 56 -8.06 -18.09 -14.26
N TYR A 57 -7.75 -17.08 -15.08
CA TYR A 57 -8.26 -15.71 -14.90
C TYR A 57 -9.50 -15.39 -15.72
N GLY A 58 -10.10 -16.37 -16.39
CA GLY A 58 -11.34 -16.24 -17.14
C GLY A 58 -11.22 -15.28 -18.34
N VAL A 59 -10.08 -15.31 -19.03
CA VAL A 59 -9.87 -14.55 -20.28
C VAL A 59 -10.68 -15.21 -21.39
N LYS A 60 -11.64 -14.45 -21.97
CA LYS A 60 -12.54 -14.92 -23.04
C LYS A 60 -12.32 -14.22 -24.37
N GLY A 61 -11.44 -13.21 -24.40
CA GLY A 61 -11.17 -12.39 -25.57
C GLY A 61 -10.03 -11.41 -25.30
N TYR A 62 -9.54 -10.77 -26.35
CA TYR A 62 -8.34 -9.93 -26.28
C TYR A 62 -8.62 -8.49 -26.73
N PRO A 63 -7.97 -7.48 -26.10
CA PRO A 63 -7.23 -7.60 -24.85
C PRO A 63 -8.18 -7.75 -23.64
N THR A 64 -7.77 -8.56 -22.66
CA THR A 64 -8.39 -8.59 -21.32
C THR A 64 -7.38 -8.11 -20.30
N ILE A 65 -7.73 -7.11 -19.50
CA ILE A 65 -6.85 -6.60 -18.45
C ILE A 65 -7.36 -7.05 -17.07
N LYS A 66 -6.45 -7.51 -16.23
CA LYS A 66 -6.72 -7.90 -14.84
C LYS A 66 -5.97 -6.99 -13.87
N VAL A 67 -6.63 -6.63 -12.79
CA VAL A 67 -6.11 -5.78 -11.73
C VAL A 67 -5.85 -6.63 -10.49
N PHE A 68 -4.61 -6.60 -10.03
CA PHE A 68 -4.13 -7.26 -8.83
C PHE A 68 -3.70 -6.19 -7.85
N PRO A 69 -4.39 -6.01 -6.71
CA PRO A 69 -4.00 -4.99 -5.77
C PRO A 69 -2.64 -5.28 -5.12
N GLY A 70 -2.17 -6.53 -5.05
CA GLY A 70 -0.92 -6.87 -4.34
C GLY A 70 -1.15 -7.05 -2.84
N GLY A 71 -0.23 -7.77 -2.18
CA GLY A 71 -0.40 -8.25 -0.79
C GLY A 71 -1.37 -9.44 -0.66
N ALA A 72 -1.90 -9.69 0.55
CA ALA A 72 -2.67 -10.90 0.87
C ALA A 72 -3.97 -11.11 0.07
N LYS A 73 -4.48 -10.06 -0.61
CA LYS A 73 -5.67 -10.15 -1.47
C LYS A 73 -5.28 -10.57 -2.89
N LYS A 74 -5.24 -11.90 -3.11
CA LYS A 74 -4.75 -12.57 -4.34
C LYS A 74 -5.80 -12.77 -5.45
N LYS A 75 -6.96 -12.13 -5.40
CA LYS A 75 -7.99 -12.29 -6.46
C LYS A 75 -7.92 -11.15 -7.46
N GLY A 76 -7.47 -11.48 -8.68
CA GLY A 76 -7.49 -10.54 -9.80
C GLY A 76 -8.93 -10.15 -10.16
N SER A 77 -9.18 -8.85 -10.27
CA SER A 77 -10.46 -8.31 -10.76
C SER A 77 -10.32 -7.87 -12.21
N THR A 78 -11.44 -7.76 -12.94
CA THR A 78 -11.41 -7.29 -14.33
C THR A 78 -11.31 -5.77 -14.36
N TYR A 79 -10.34 -5.24 -15.10
CA TYR A 79 -10.23 -3.82 -15.41
C TYR A 79 -11.37 -3.38 -16.34
N LYS A 80 -12.01 -2.26 -16.04
CA LYS A 80 -13.12 -1.68 -16.83
C LYS A 80 -12.90 -0.21 -17.18
N GLY A 81 -11.68 0.30 -17.02
CA GLY A 81 -11.34 1.69 -17.32
C GLY A 81 -11.05 1.95 -18.80
N PRO A 82 -10.67 3.19 -19.14
CA PRO A 82 -10.27 3.59 -20.50
C PRO A 82 -9.01 2.86 -20.99
N ARG A 83 -8.67 2.97 -22.28
CA ARG A 83 -7.52 2.24 -22.87
C ARG A 83 -6.41 3.17 -23.35
N GLU A 84 -6.62 4.47 -23.24
CA GLU A 84 -5.65 5.52 -23.42
C GLU A 84 -4.78 5.63 -22.18
N ALA A 85 -3.50 6.00 -22.33
CA ALA A 85 -2.52 6.01 -21.26
C ALA A 85 -2.99 6.84 -20.06
N ALA A 86 -3.49 8.05 -20.30
CA ALA A 86 -4.00 8.93 -19.25
C ALA A 86 -5.15 8.28 -18.46
N GLY A 87 -6.09 7.64 -19.15
CA GLY A 87 -7.21 6.97 -18.49
C GLY A 87 -6.81 5.72 -17.70
N ILE A 88 -5.79 4.99 -18.16
CA ILE A 88 -5.20 3.87 -17.40
C ILE A 88 -4.53 4.39 -16.14
N VAL A 89 -3.77 5.48 -16.25
CA VAL A 89 -3.09 6.14 -15.14
C VAL A 89 -4.10 6.64 -14.09
N ASP A 90 -5.13 7.35 -14.52
CA ASP A 90 -6.17 7.88 -13.62
C ASP A 90 -6.94 6.76 -12.93
N TYR A 91 -7.28 5.70 -13.66
CA TYR A 91 -7.89 4.51 -13.08
C TYR A 91 -6.95 3.88 -12.03
N ALA A 92 -5.68 3.68 -12.37
CA ALA A 92 -4.72 3.03 -11.48
C ALA A 92 -4.48 3.87 -10.22
N ARG A 93 -4.34 5.20 -10.34
CA ARG A 93 -4.20 6.09 -9.17
C ARG A 93 -5.45 6.12 -8.30
N SER A 94 -6.63 6.19 -8.89
CA SER A 94 -7.89 6.22 -8.11
C SER A 94 -8.21 4.88 -7.44
N THR A 95 -7.85 3.76 -8.05
CA THR A 95 -8.22 2.41 -7.55
C THR A 95 -7.09 1.70 -6.80
N LEU A 96 -5.83 2.03 -7.11
CA LEU A 96 -4.61 1.41 -6.57
C LEU A 96 -3.64 2.43 -5.97
N GLY A 97 -3.83 3.75 -6.14
CA GLY A 97 -2.95 4.80 -5.62
C GLY A 97 -2.89 4.83 -4.08
N GLY A 98 -3.93 4.37 -3.38
CA GLY A 98 -3.84 4.10 -1.93
C GLY A 98 -2.88 2.97 -1.54
N SER A 99 -2.23 2.31 -2.52
CA SER A 99 -1.17 1.33 -2.33
C SER A 99 0.13 1.66 -3.07
N ALA A 100 0.21 2.87 -3.63
CA ALA A 100 1.33 3.38 -4.41
C ALA A 100 2.36 4.12 -3.57
N GLN A 101 1.96 4.76 -2.47
CA GLN A 101 2.89 5.20 -1.44
C GLN A 101 3.40 3.98 -0.64
N ALA A 102 4.21 3.16 -1.31
CA ALA A 102 5.27 2.38 -0.69
C ALA A 102 6.52 3.26 -0.47
N ALA A 103 6.33 4.57 -0.23
CA ALA A 103 7.30 5.30 0.56
C ALA A 103 7.35 4.60 1.92
N SER A 104 8.54 4.29 2.41
CA SER A 104 8.77 3.80 3.76
C SER A 104 7.79 4.50 4.71
N ILE A 105 6.97 3.74 5.44
CA ILE A 105 6.11 4.34 6.46
C ILE A 105 7.05 4.99 7.46
N GLU A 106 7.14 6.30 7.38
CA GLU A 106 7.92 7.09 8.30
C GLU A 106 7.03 7.34 9.51
N LEU A 107 7.23 6.52 10.53
CA LEU A 107 6.51 6.65 11.79
C LEU A 107 6.89 7.98 12.44
N GLN A 108 5.94 8.92 12.45
CA GLN A 108 6.13 10.21 13.09
C GLN A 108 6.14 10.03 14.61
N GLU A 109 7.11 10.66 15.27
CA GLU A 109 7.14 10.75 16.72
C GLU A 109 6.15 11.82 17.18
N LEU A 110 5.30 11.45 18.12
CA LEU A 110 4.30 12.32 18.70
C LEU A 110 4.94 13.23 19.74
N THR A 111 5.50 14.34 19.25
CA THR A 111 6.16 15.35 20.08
C THR A 111 5.23 16.49 20.50
N SER A 112 4.08 16.63 19.85
CA SER A 112 3.10 17.67 20.18
C SER A 112 1.68 17.36 19.68
N PRO A 113 0.64 18.07 20.18
CA PRO A 113 -0.73 17.98 19.67
C PRO A 113 -0.88 18.35 18.19
N GLU A 114 0.00 19.20 17.66
CA GLU A 114 0.01 19.57 16.24
C GLU A 114 0.48 18.40 15.36
N VAL A 115 1.45 17.61 15.84
CA VAL A 115 1.86 16.37 15.15
C VAL A 115 0.73 15.35 15.17
N PHE A 116 0.01 15.24 16.30
CA PHE A 116 -1.19 14.39 16.37
C PHE A 116 -2.22 14.82 15.33
N SER A 117 -2.59 16.10 15.32
CA SER A 117 -3.64 16.63 14.44
C SER A 117 -3.25 16.51 12.97
N SER A 118 -1.99 16.79 12.62
CA SER A 118 -1.51 16.72 11.23
C SER A 118 -1.36 15.28 10.73
N THR A 119 -0.98 14.34 11.59
CA THR A 119 -0.72 12.94 11.20
C THR A 119 -1.96 12.06 11.34
N CYS A 120 -2.68 12.16 12.45
CA CYS A 120 -3.87 11.36 12.73
C CYS A 120 -5.17 11.98 12.19
N GLY A 121 -5.25 13.32 12.04
CA GLY A 121 -6.52 14.03 11.79
C GLY A 121 -7.19 13.77 10.44
N SER A 122 -6.47 13.17 9.48
CA SER A 122 -7.03 12.75 8.19
C SER A 122 -7.42 11.27 8.13
N ALA A 123 -7.07 10.49 9.16
CA ALA A 123 -7.40 9.08 9.28
C ALA A 123 -8.69 8.87 10.09
N LYS A 124 -9.30 7.68 10.00
CA LYS A 124 -10.44 7.29 10.86
C LYS A 124 -10.01 6.71 12.19
N LEU A 125 -8.82 6.11 12.21
CA LEU A 125 -8.20 5.51 13.39
C LEU A 125 -6.76 6.01 13.47
N CYS A 126 -6.24 6.17 14.68
CA CYS A 126 -4.82 6.39 14.90
C CYS A 126 -4.27 5.36 15.89
N ALA A 127 -3.29 4.58 15.43
CA ALA A 127 -2.54 3.62 16.23
C ALA A 127 -1.27 4.29 16.77
N MET A 128 -1.10 4.24 18.10
CA MET A 128 -0.03 4.89 18.84
C MET A 128 0.80 3.84 19.57
N LEU A 129 2.08 3.73 19.22
CA LEU A 129 3.02 2.88 19.92
C LEU A 129 3.79 3.69 20.97
N PHE A 130 3.60 3.34 22.23
CA PHE A 130 4.32 3.91 23.37
C PHE A 130 5.53 3.03 23.65
N LEU A 131 6.72 3.61 23.56
CA LEU A 131 7.99 2.90 23.73
C LEU A 131 8.62 3.18 25.09
N PRO A 132 9.46 2.27 25.62
CA PRO A 132 10.28 2.56 26.79
C PRO A 132 11.15 3.81 26.57
N HIS A 133 11.57 4.45 27.66
CA HIS A 133 12.49 5.58 27.56
C HIS A 133 13.82 5.14 26.93
N ILE A 134 14.48 6.03 26.19
CA ILE A 134 15.70 5.67 25.45
C ILE A 134 16.83 5.15 26.35
N LEU A 135 16.85 5.59 27.61
CA LEU A 135 17.83 5.15 28.61
C LEU A 135 17.63 3.70 29.04
N ASP A 136 16.41 3.16 28.92
CA ASP A 136 16.09 1.78 29.30
C ASP A 136 16.32 0.81 28.14
N SER A 137 15.89 1.19 26.93
CA SER A 137 15.99 0.30 25.75
C SER A 137 17.24 0.51 24.91
N GLY A 138 17.90 1.67 25.03
CA GLY A 138 18.89 2.14 24.06
C GLY A 138 18.30 2.37 22.66
N ALA A 139 19.11 2.95 21.78
CA ALA A 139 18.72 3.21 20.39
C ALA A 139 18.41 1.91 19.62
N GLN A 140 19.14 0.83 19.90
CA GLN A 140 18.91 -0.46 19.26
C GLN A 140 17.54 -1.04 19.62
N GLY A 141 17.17 -1.03 20.91
CA GLY A 141 15.87 -1.54 21.36
C GLY A 141 14.72 -0.72 20.80
N ARG A 142 14.82 0.62 20.83
CA ARG A 142 13.82 1.52 20.24
C ARG A 142 13.62 1.24 18.75
N ASN A 143 14.72 1.19 17.99
CA ASN A 143 14.65 0.96 16.55
C ASN A 143 14.07 -0.41 16.21
N ALA A 144 14.37 -1.45 17.00
CA ALA A 144 13.75 -2.76 16.81
C ALA A 144 12.22 -2.72 16.95
N TYR A 145 11.69 -2.01 17.97
CA TYR A 145 10.25 -1.83 18.10
C TYR A 145 9.64 -1.04 16.93
N LEU A 146 10.30 0.04 16.51
CA LEU A 146 9.84 0.85 15.39
C LEU A 146 9.82 0.06 14.08
N ASP A 147 10.82 -0.78 13.84
CA ASP A 147 10.88 -1.59 12.61
C ASP A 147 9.76 -2.63 12.58
N THR A 148 9.48 -3.33 13.69
CA THR A 148 8.30 -4.19 13.80
C THR A 148 6.99 -3.42 13.57
N PHE A 149 6.88 -2.19 14.11
CA PHE A 149 5.67 -1.40 13.95
C PHE A 149 5.48 -0.87 12.53
N LYS A 150 6.57 -0.56 11.81
CA LYS A 150 6.54 -0.24 10.37
C LYS A 150 6.05 -1.42 9.54
N GLU A 151 6.50 -2.63 9.86
CA GLU A 151 6.04 -3.84 9.17
C GLU A 151 4.53 -4.03 9.33
N ILE A 152 4.01 -3.88 10.57
CA ILE A 152 2.57 -3.92 10.84
C ILE A 152 1.87 -2.80 10.07
N ALA A 153 2.34 -1.55 10.16
CA ALA A 153 1.73 -0.44 9.45
C ALA A 153 1.66 -0.67 7.93
N ALA A 154 2.67 -1.33 7.36
CA ALA A 154 2.72 -1.65 5.93
C ALA A 154 1.65 -2.67 5.52
N GLU A 155 1.29 -3.61 6.39
CA GLU A 155 0.16 -4.52 6.16
C GLU A 155 -1.18 -3.77 6.15
N PHE A 156 -1.29 -2.74 7.00
CA PHE A 156 -2.52 -1.98 7.21
C PHE A 156 -2.62 -0.71 6.35
N ARG A 157 -1.66 -0.46 5.45
CA ARG A 157 -1.58 0.75 4.60
C ARG A 157 -2.82 1.10 3.76
N ARG A 158 -3.73 0.15 3.56
CA ARG A 158 -5.01 0.34 2.83
C ARG A 158 -6.20 0.67 3.71
N MET A 159 -6.01 0.62 5.02
CA MET A 159 -7.02 1.01 5.98
C MET A 159 -6.80 2.47 6.34
N PRO A 160 -7.86 3.21 6.68
CA PRO A 160 -7.76 4.60 7.10
C PRO A 160 -7.23 4.69 8.54
N ILE A 161 -6.02 4.16 8.75
CA ILE A 161 -5.32 4.09 10.03
C ILE A 161 -4.01 4.87 9.88
N ALA A 162 -3.82 5.88 10.72
CA ALA A 162 -2.54 6.54 10.89
C ALA A 162 -1.71 5.82 11.96
N PHE A 163 -0.39 5.88 11.84
CA PHE A 163 0.55 5.22 12.75
C PHE A 163 1.55 6.24 13.27
N VAL A 164 1.63 6.38 14.59
CA VAL A 164 2.58 7.25 15.28
C VAL A 164 3.21 6.52 16.47
N TRP A 165 4.31 7.05 16.98
CA TRP A 165 4.94 6.51 18.19
C TRP A 165 5.30 7.63 19.16
N THR A 166 5.51 7.29 20.42
CA THR A 166 6.03 8.24 21.43
C THR A 166 6.92 7.51 22.41
N GLU A 167 7.94 8.20 22.89
CA GLU A 167 8.75 7.72 24.00
C GLU A 167 8.03 7.91 25.33
N ALA A 168 8.31 7.04 26.30
CA ALA A 168 7.82 7.13 27.66
C ALA A 168 8.12 8.50 28.28
N ASN A 169 7.12 9.10 28.93
CA ASN A 169 7.14 10.42 29.53
C ASN A 169 7.23 11.60 28.55
N ALA A 170 7.28 11.37 27.24
CA ALA A 170 7.24 12.47 26.27
C ALA A 170 5.85 13.10 26.17
N GLN A 171 4.78 12.34 26.44
CA GLN A 171 3.38 12.82 26.41
C GLN A 171 2.58 12.41 27.66
N PRO A 172 2.85 12.98 28.85
CA PRO A 172 2.23 12.52 30.10
C PRO A 172 0.70 12.60 30.13
N ALA A 173 0.12 13.61 29.48
CA ALA A 173 -1.33 13.77 29.39
C ALA A 173 -1.97 12.67 28.52
N LEU A 174 -1.28 12.29 27.44
CA LEU A 174 -1.73 11.22 26.54
C LEU A 174 -1.61 9.85 27.21
N GLU A 175 -0.47 9.59 27.85
CA GLU A 175 -0.22 8.37 28.63
C GLU A 175 -1.27 8.20 29.73
N SER A 176 -1.57 9.26 30.46
CA SER A 176 -2.64 9.28 31.47
C SER A 176 -4.02 8.97 30.85
N GLY A 177 -4.31 9.55 29.68
CA GLY A 177 -5.56 9.31 28.94
C GLY A 177 -5.76 7.85 28.56
N PHE A 178 -4.67 7.12 28.29
CA PHE A 178 -4.69 5.68 28.00
C PHE A 178 -4.39 4.79 29.20
N SER A 179 -4.24 5.37 30.40
CA SER A 179 -3.83 4.63 31.61
C SER A 179 -2.50 3.86 31.45
N ILE A 180 -1.56 4.44 30.70
CA ILE A 180 -0.22 3.89 30.49
C ILE A 180 0.66 4.32 31.66
N ASN A 181 0.99 3.37 32.53
CA ASN A 181 1.73 3.60 33.77
C ASN A 181 3.02 2.77 33.80
N GLY A 182 3.98 3.08 32.93
CA GLY A 182 5.26 2.36 32.89
C GLY A 182 5.23 1.01 32.16
N ASN A 183 4.07 0.58 31.67
CA ASN A 183 3.93 -0.64 30.87
C ASN A 183 4.33 -0.35 29.43
N PHE A 184 5.57 -0.65 29.06
CA PHE A 184 6.10 -0.46 27.71
C PHE A 184 6.71 -1.76 27.16
N PRO A 185 6.64 -1.99 25.84
CA PRO A 185 5.89 -1.19 24.86
C PRO A 185 4.37 -1.40 25.00
N THR A 186 3.58 -0.37 24.68
CA THR A 186 2.11 -0.46 24.65
C THR A 186 1.57 0.10 23.35
N LEU A 187 0.64 -0.61 22.72
CA LEU A 187 -0.11 -0.13 21.56
C LEU A 187 -1.50 0.34 22.00
N ALA A 188 -1.81 1.61 21.74
CA ALA A 188 -3.16 2.14 21.89
C ALA A 188 -3.73 2.52 20.52
N MET A 189 -5.06 2.52 20.40
CA MET A 189 -5.73 2.96 19.17
C MET A 189 -6.94 3.82 19.52
N VAL A 190 -7.12 4.91 18.79
CA VAL A 190 -8.29 5.79 18.93
C VAL A 190 -8.99 6.02 17.61
N SER A 191 -10.29 6.27 17.67
CA SER A 191 -11.02 6.91 16.59
C SER A 191 -10.72 8.40 16.57
N VAL A 192 -10.51 8.95 15.38
CA VAL A 192 -10.24 10.38 15.15
C VAL A 192 -11.32 10.95 14.23
#